data_AF-A0A1Q4AUV7-F1
#
_entry.id   AF-A0A1Q4AUV7-F1
#
_cell.length_a   1.000
_cell.length_b   1.000
_cell.length_c   1.000
_cell.angle_alpha   90.00
_cell.angle_beta   90.00
_cell.angle_gamma   90.00
#
_symmetry.space_group_name_H-M   'P 1'
#
loop_
_entity.id
_entity.type
_entity.pdbx_description
1 polymer ?
#
loop_
_entity_poly.entity_id
_entity_poly.type
_entity_poly.pdbx_seq_one_letter_code
_entity_poly.pdbx_strand_id
1 'polypeptide(L)'
;MTYALTIPVPPPAPVRRANPLGVTGLVIALLAWLTPVVLFAVGFAIGANDPTGLVGAEGFRWLTAFGFAAFGIALAGLPALVGLGLGIGSLFVKGRSRVAAILAICFGGIPVLVSVGAVASFLLASAAPQ
;
A
#
# COMPACT_ATOMS: atom_id res chain seq x y z
N MET A 1 -2.64 43.85 -50.97
CA MET A 1 -1.88 43.76 -49.71
C MET A 1 -2.60 42.79 -48.80
N THR A 2 -2.10 41.57 -48.69
CA THR A 2 -2.74 40.48 -47.95
C THR A 2 -2.07 40.41 -46.59
N TYR A 3 -2.78 40.84 -45.54
CA TYR A 3 -2.28 40.74 -44.18
C TYR A 3 -2.29 39.27 -43.76
N ALA A 4 -1.12 38.66 -43.67
CA ALA A 4 -0.97 37.34 -43.08
C ALA A 4 -1.30 37.45 -41.59
N LEU A 5 -2.44 36.89 -41.20
CA LEU A 5 -2.84 36.75 -39.80
C LEU A 5 -1.88 35.75 -39.14
N THR A 6 -0.80 36.24 -38.54
CA THR A 6 0.08 35.44 -37.69
C THR A 6 -0.66 35.14 -36.38
N ILE A 7 -1.28 33.97 -36.31
CA ILE A 7 -1.86 33.44 -35.07
C ILE A 7 -0.70 33.24 -34.08
N PRO A 8 -0.72 33.89 -32.89
CA PRO A 8 0.29 33.64 -31.89
C PRO A 8 0.18 32.19 -31.42
N VAL A 9 1.19 31.39 -31.74
CA VAL A 9 1.30 30.02 -31.26
C VAL A 9 1.51 30.09 -29.74
N PRO A 10 0.62 29.50 -28.92
CA PRO A 10 0.80 29.51 -27.48
C PRO A 10 2.11 28.78 -27.11
N PRO A 11 2.81 29.24 -26.06
CA PRO A 11 4.04 28.58 -25.62
C PRO A 11 3.79 27.09 -25.36
N PRO A 12 4.75 26.20 -25.70
CA PRO A 12 4.59 24.77 -25.48
C PRO A 12 4.30 24.52 -24.00
N ALA A 13 3.27 23.71 -23.73
CA ALA A 13 2.85 23.39 -22.37
C ALA A 13 4.06 22.87 -21.57
N PRO A 14 4.26 23.31 -20.32
CA PRO A 14 5.39 22.88 -19.51
C PRO A 14 5.36 21.35 -19.36
N VAL A 15 6.44 20.69 -19.81
CA VAL A 15 6.59 19.24 -19.72
C VAL A 15 6.60 18.84 -18.25
N ARG A 16 5.57 18.08 -17.84
CA ARG A 16 5.37 17.68 -16.45
C ARG A 16 6.48 16.70 -16.04
N ARG A 17 7.52 17.17 -15.36
CA ARG A 17 8.60 16.30 -14.86
C ARG A 17 8.08 15.39 -13.75
N ALA A 18 8.30 14.08 -13.91
CA ALA A 18 7.94 13.07 -12.92
C ALA A 18 8.72 13.29 -11.61
N ASN A 19 8.08 13.01 -10.47
CA ASN A 19 8.71 13.09 -9.16
C ASN A 19 9.22 11.70 -8.74
N PRO A 20 10.52 11.39 -8.88
CA PRO A 20 11.03 10.04 -8.61
C PRO A 20 10.75 9.60 -7.18
N LEU A 21 10.80 10.51 -6.19
CA LEU A 21 10.48 10.20 -4.80
C LEU A 21 9.03 9.74 -4.60
N GLY A 22 8.07 10.40 -5.25
CA GLY A 22 6.67 10.00 -5.21
C GLY A 22 6.42 8.67 -5.93
N VAL A 23 7.17 8.39 -7.00
CA VAL A 23 7.10 7.11 -7.73
C VAL A 23 7.68 5.98 -6.89
N THR A 24 8.86 6.16 -6.28
CA THR A 24 9.46 5.16 -5.40
C THR A 24 8.58 4.90 -4.18
N GLY A 25 8.02 5.95 -3.57
CA GLY A 25 7.06 5.81 -2.48
C GLY A 25 5.81 5.03 -2.88
N LEU A 26 5.27 5.27 -4.08
CA LEU A 26 4.14 4.52 -4.63
C LEU A 26 4.48 3.04 -4.86
N VAL A 27 5.65 2.75 -5.42
CA VAL A 27 6.11 1.37 -5.64
C VAL A 27 6.24 0.63 -4.32
N ILE A 28 6.83 1.25 -3.30
CA ILE A 28 6.96 0.65 -1.97
C ILE A 28 5.57 0.43 -1.34
N ALA A 29 4.67 1.40 -1.46
CA ALA A 29 3.29 1.26 -0.98
C ALA A 29 2.56 0.10 -1.69
N LEU A 30 2.71 -0.04 -3.01
CA LEU A 30 2.13 -1.15 -3.77
C LEU A 30 2.76 -2.50 -3.40
N LEU A 31 4.08 -2.55 -3.15
CA LEU A 31 4.74 -3.76 -2.66
C LEU A 31 4.23 -4.17 -1.28
N ALA A 32 3.90 -3.20 -0.41
CA ALA A 32 3.31 -3.49 0.89
C ALA A 32 1.95 -4.21 0.77
N TRP A 33 1.17 -3.94 -0.28
CA TRP A 33 -0.08 -4.65 -0.56
C TRP A 33 0.12 -6.09 -1.05
N LEU A 34 1.27 -6.40 -1.64
CA LEU A 34 1.58 -7.77 -2.06
C LEU A 34 1.90 -8.67 -0.86
N THR A 35 2.52 -8.13 0.19
CA THR A 35 2.89 -8.88 1.40
C THR A 35 1.75 -9.72 2.01
N PRO A 36 0.54 -9.17 2.30
CA PRO A 36 -0.56 -9.96 2.84
C PRO A 36 -1.11 -10.97 1.83
N VAL A 37 -1.09 -10.67 0.53
CA VAL A 37 -1.55 -11.59 -0.53
C VAL A 37 -0.62 -12.80 -0.64
N VAL A 38 0.70 -12.56 -0.61
CA VAL A 38 1.71 -13.63 -0.65
C VAL A 38 1.60 -14.49 0.60
N LEU A 39 1.47 -13.89 1.78
CA LEU A 39 1.34 -14.63 3.03
C LEU A 39 0.00 -15.39 3.13
N PHE A 40 -1.08 -14.85 2.57
CA PHE A 40 -2.34 -15.59 2.43
C PHE A 40 -2.14 -16.88 1.59
N ALA A 41 -1.48 -16.77 0.43
CA ALA A 41 -1.21 -17.92 -0.43
C ALA A 41 -0.29 -18.95 0.24
N VAL A 42 0.74 -18.48 0.98
CA VAL A 42 1.62 -19.35 1.78
C VAL A 42 0.84 -20.05 2.90
N GLY A 43 0.00 -19.32 3.64
CA GLY A 43 -0.84 -19.89 4.69
C GLY A 43 -1.82 -20.94 4.14
N PHE A 44 -2.41 -20.68 2.98
CA PHE A 44 -3.29 -21.62 2.28
C PHE A 44 -2.54 -22.89 1.84
N ALA A 45 -1.32 -22.75 1.34
CA ALA A 45 -0.47 -23.89 0.96
C ALA A 45 0.02 -24.70 2.18
N ILE A 46 0.31 -24.04 3.30
CA ILE A 46 0.67 -24.72 4.56
C ILE A 46 -0.54 -25.49 5.11
N GLY A 47 -1.71 -24.84 5.17
CA GLY A 47 -2.95 -25.49 5.58
C GLY A 47 -3.40 -26.62 4.66
N ALA A 48 -2.84 -26.70 3.45
CA ALA A 48 -3.15 -27.79 2.53
C ALA A 48 -2.67 -29.16 3.03
N ASN A 49 -1.62 -29.16 3.86
CA ASN A 49 -1.08 -30.33 4.53
C ASN A 49 -1.61 -30.36 5.97
N ASP A 50 -2.91 -30.61 6.14
CA ASP A 50 -3.56 -30.60 7.46
C ASP A 50 -2.99 -31.73 8.34
N PRO A 51 -2.15 -31.41 9.35
CA PRO A 51 -1.54 -32.44 10.19
C PRO A 51 -2.43 -32.82 11.37
N THR A 52 -3.55 -32.12 11.55
CA THR A 52 -4.35 -32.19 12.78
C THR A 52 -5.61 -33.02 12.62
N GLY A 53 -6.25 -33.01 11.44
CA GLY A 53 -7.48 -33.78 11.19
C GLY A 53 -8.67 -33.36 12.07
N LEU A 54 -8.57 -32.21 12.76
CA LEU A 54 -9.53 -31.73 13.77
C LEU A 54 -10.64 -30.86 13.16
N VAL A 55 -10.44 -30.36 11.95
CA VAL A 55 -11.39 -29.54 11.18
C VAL A 55 -11.45 -30.15 9.78
N GLY A 56 -12.61 -30.12 9.11
CA GLY A 56 -12.67 -30.57 7.71
C GLY A 56 -11.56 -29.91 6.89
N ALA A 57 -10.87 -30.65 6.02
CA ALA A 57 -9.63 -30.23 5.36
C ALA A 57 -9.71 -28.86 4.65
N GLU A 58 -10.90 -28.43 4.25
CA GLU A 58 -11.12 -27.09 3.72
C GLU A 58 -11.16 -26.00 4.80
N GLY A 59 -11.78 -26.24 5.95
CA GLY A 59 -11.87 -25.27 7.05
C GLY A 59 -10.50 -24.92 7.64
N PHE A 60 -9.60 -25.89 7.78
CA PHE A 60 -8.25 -25.65 8.29
C PHE A 60 -7.38 -24.83 7.32
N ARG A 61 -7.53 -25.05 6.01
CA ARG A 61 -6.87 -24.27 4.94
C ARG A 61 -7.25 -22.80 5.01
N TRP A 62 -8.54 -22.52 5.17
CA TRP A 62 -9.00 -21.14 5.28
C TRP A 62 -8.54 -20.49 6.59
N LEU A 63 -8.62 -21.20 7.72
CA LEU A 63 -8.18 -20.70 9.02
C LEU A 63 -6.70 -20.29 9.02
N THR A 64 -5.83 -21.15 8.48
CA THR A 64 -4.40 -20.89 8.37
C THR A 64 -4.09 -19.78 7.35
N ALA A 65 -4.79 -19.73 6.22
CA ALA A 65 -4.64 -18.65 5.24
C ALA A 65 -5.01 -17.29 5.82
N PHE A 66 -6.13 -17.18 6.53
CA PHE A 66 -6.54 -15.93 7.19
C PHE A 66 -5.60 -15.56 8.34
N GLY A 67 -5.10 -16.54 9.10
CA GLY A 67 -4.11 -16.30 10.17
C GLY A 67 -2.80 -15.72 9.64
N PHE A 68 -2.24 -16.31 8.57
CA PHE A 68 -1.03 -15.78 7.93
C PHE A 68 -1.26 -14.46 7.22
N ALA A 69 -2.43 -14.24 6.63
CA ALA A 69 -2.78 -12.95 6.03
C ALA A 69 -2.86 -11.83 7.07
N ALA A 70 -3.44 -12.10 8.25
CA ALA A 70 -3.43 -11.15 9.36
C ALA A 70 -2.00 -10.80 9.79
N PHE A 71 -1.11 -11.79 9.84
CA PHE A 71 0.32 -11.57 10.09
C PHE A 71 0.99 -10.74 8.99
N GLY A 72 0.61 -10.97 7.73
CA GLY A 72 1.10 -10.22 6.59
C GLY A 72 0.64 -8.77 6.55
N ILE A 73 -0.56 -8.47 7.03
CA ILE A 73 -1.06 -7.10 7.21
C ILE A 73 -0.23 -6.37 8.28
N ALA A 74 0.15 -7.06 9.37
CA ALA A 74 1.02 -6.46 10.40
C ALA A 74 2.41 -6.13 9.85
N LEU A 75 3.02 -7.04 9.08
CA LEU A 75 4.34 -6.83 8.45
C LEU A 75 4.30 -5.79 7.32
N ALA A 76 3.19 -5.69 6.59
CA ALA A 76 3.00 -4.68 5.54
C ALA A 76 3.00 -3.24 6.05
N GLY A 77 2.71 -3.02 7.34
CA GLY A 77 2.69 -1.70 7.95
C GLY A 77 4.04 -0.97 7.88
N LEU A 78 5.16 -1.68 8.03
CA LEU A 78 6.51 -1.10 7.99
C LEU A 78 6.88 -0.50 6.61
N PRO A 79 6.83 -1.25 5.50
CA PRO A 79 7.09 -0.68 4.18
C PRO A 79 6.03 0.35 3.79
N ALA A 80 4.76 0.18 4.20
CA ALA A 80 3.73 1.18 3.95
C ALA A 80 4.01 2.52 4.65
N LEU A 81 4.54 2.51 5.89
CA LEU A 81 4.99 3.72 6.60
C LEU A 81 6.13 4.42 5.85
N VAL A 82 7.10 3.66 5.33
CA VAL A 82 8.21 4.21 4.54
C VAL A 82 7.70 4.82 3.23
N GLY A 83 6.80 4.12 2.52
CA GLY A 83 6.17 4.61 1.29
C GLY A 83 5.33 5.88 1.54
N LEU A 84 4.61 5.92 2.66
CA LEU A 84 3.82 7.08 3.09
C LEU A 84 4.70 8.28 3.45
N GLY A 85 5.79 8.05 4.19
CA GLY A 85 6.78 9.08 4.51
C GLY A 85 7.45 9.67 3.27
N LEU A 86 7.83 8.83 2.30
CA LEU A 86 8.36 9.26 1.00
C LEU A 86 7.30 10.01 0.18
N GLY A 87 6.05 9.54 0.20
CA GLY A 87 4.91 10.20 -0.42
C GLY A 87 4.71 11.62 0.12
N ILE A 88 4.64 11.78 1.45
CA ILE A 88 4.53 13.08 2.12
C ILE A 88 5.75 13.96 1.81
N GLY A 89 6.97 13.44 1.96
CA GLY A 89 8.21 14.18 1.68
C GLY A 89 8.27 14.70 0.24
N SER A 90 7.72 13.94 -0.71
CA SER A 90 7.69 14.33 -2.12
C SER A 90 6.71 15.48 -2.43
N LEU A 91 5.75 15.80 -1.54
CA LEU A 91 4.85 16.96 -1.69
C LEU A 91 5.57 18.32 -1.52
N PHE A 92 6.68 18.33 -0.77
CA PHE A 92 7.48 19.53 -0.51
C PHE A 92 8.41 19.89 -1.68
N VAL A 93 8.56 19.01 -2.69
CA VAL A 93 9.39 19.27 -3.87
C VAL A 93 8.65 20.17 -4.86
N LYS A 94 9.06 21.44 -4.96
CA LYS A 94 8.50 22.42 -5.90
C LYS A 94 8.84 22.05 -7.36
N GLY A 95 7.90 22.25 -8.28
CA GLY A 95 8.12 22.10 -9.73
C GLY A 95 8.05 20.68 -10.30
N ARG A 96 7.65 19.67 -9.53
CA ARG A 96 7.46 18.28 -10.01
C ARG A 96 6.02 17.82 -9.86
N SER A 97 5.62 16.83 -10.67
CA SER A 97 4.28 16.23 -10.61
C SER A 97 4.00 15.62 -9.23
N ARG A 98 2.92 16.07 -8.56
CA ARG A 98 2.49 15.58 -7.24
C ARG A 98 1.55 14.37 -7.30
N VAL A 99 1.15 13.93 -8.48
CA VAL A 99 0.14 12.85 -8.62
C VAL A 99 0.65 11.53 -8.03
N ALA A 100 1.92 11.16 -8.30
CA ALA A 100 2.51 9.96 -7.71
C ALA A 100 2.63 10.04 -6.18
N ALA A 101 2.87 11.24 -5.63
CA ALA A 101 2.92 11.51 -4.20
C ALA A 101 1.56 11.27 -3.52
N ILE A 102 0.50 11.83 -4.11
CA ILE A 102 -0.88 11.68 -3.62
C ILE A 102 -1.29 10.20 -3.68
N LEU A 103 -1.00 9.52 -4.80
CA LEU A 103 -1.27 8.10 -4.93
C LEU A 103 -0.49 7.27 -3.90
N ALA A 104 0.79 7.58 -3.65
CA ALA A 104 1.58 6.91 -2.62
C ALA A 104 0.97 7.06 -1.22
N ILE A 105 0.43 8.25 -0.90
CA ILE A 105 -0.25 8.50 0.37
C ILE A 105 -1.58 7.75 0.44
N CYS A 106 -2.39 7.77 -0.63
CA CYS A 106 -3.67 7.07 -0.66
C CYS A 106 -3.50 5.55 -0.53
N PHE A 107 -2.56 4.97 -1.30
CA PHE A 107 -2.32 3.53 -1.28
C PHE A 107 -1.48 3.09 -0.07
N GLY A 108 -0.60 3.93 0.45
CA GLY A 108 0.19 3.63 1.66
C GLY A 108 -0.60 3.86 2.96
N GLY A 109 -1.53 4.82 2.98
CA GLY A 109 -2.30 5.18 4.17
C GLY A 109 -3.23 4.08 4.65
N ILE A 110 -3.87 3.37 3.73
CA ILE A 110 -4.81 2.29 4.06
C ILE A 110 -4.13 1.16 4.84
N PRO A 111 -3.04 0.52 4.35
CA PRO A 111 -2.39 -0.55 5.11
C PRO A 111 -1.86 -0.06 6.44
N VAL A 112 -1.32 1.18 6.54
CA VAL A 112 -0.90 1.76 7.82
C VAL A 112 -2.07 1.89 8.80
N LEU A 113 -3.21 2.43 8.36
CA LEU A 113 -4.40 2.56 9.20
C LEU A 113 -4.92 1.21 9.67
N VAL A 114 -4.91 0.20 8.80
CA VAL A 114 -5.33 -1.17 9.15
C VAL A 114 -4.36 -1.79 10.17
N SER A 115 -3.04 -1.66 9.97
CA SER A 115 -2.05 -2.17 10.93
C SER A 115 -2.16 -1.48 12.28
N VAL A 116 -2.30 -0.15 12.32
CA VAL A 116 -2.47 0.62 13.57
C VAL A 116 -3.78 0.27 14.26
N GLY A 117 -4.88 0.15 13.50
CA GLY A 117 -6.17 -0.27 14.03
C GLY A 117 -6.13 -1.67 14.62
N ALA A 118 -5.51 -2.64 13.93
CA ALA A 118 -5.35 -4.00 14.42
C ALA A 118 -4.52 -4.07 15.71
N VAL A 119 -3.41 -3.32 15.79
CA VAL A 119 -2.59 -3.22 17.01
C VAL A 119 -3.37 -2.56 18.15
N ALA A 120 -4.07 -1.46 17.88
CA ALA A 120 -4.88 -0.78 18.89
C ALA A 120 -5.99 -1.69 19.44
N SER A 121 -6.70 -2.42 18.57
CA SER A 121 -7.72 -3.40 18.98
C SER A 121 -7.13 -4.53 19.81
N PHE A 122 -5.94 -5.03 19.48
CA PHE A 122 -5.25 -6.05 20.26
C PHE A 122 -4.88 -5.53 21.66
N LEU A 123 -4.31 -4.33 21.75
CA LEU A 123 -3.96 -3.70 23.03
C LEU A 123 -5.20 -3.47 23.91
N LEU A 124 -6.29 -2.97 23.32
CA LEU A 124 -7.57 -2.77 24.01
C LEU A 124 -8.16 -4.09 24.51
N ALA A 125 -8.14 -5.15 23.70
CA ALA A 125 -8.62 -6.48 24.09
C ALA A 125 -7.76 -7.08 25.22
N SER A 126 -6.44 -6.84 25.22
CA SER A 126 -5.53 -7.33 26.27
C SER A 126 -5.64 -6.57 27.59
N ALA A 127 -6.23 -5.37 27.58
CA ALA A 127 -6.41 -4.52 28.76
C ALA A 127 -7.79 -4.70 29.43
N ALA A 128 -8.69 -5.48 28.84
CA ALA A 128 -10.00 -5.77 29.43
C ALA A 128 -9.83 -6.71 30.64
N PRO A 129 -10.33 -6.35 31.84
CA PRO A 129 -10.30 -7.24 32.99
C PRO A 129 -11.15 -8.48 32.71
N GLN A 130 -10.61 -9.66 33.00
CA GLN A 130 -11.33 -10.94 32.92
C GLN A 130 -12.29 -11.12 34.10
#